data_AF-A0A2H9TG11-F1
#
_entry.id   AF-A0A2H9TG11-F1
#
_cell.length_a   1.000
_cell.length_b   1.000
_cell.length_c   1.000
_cell.angle_alpha   90.00
_cell.angle_beta   90.00
_cell.angle_gamma   90.00
#
_symmetry.space_group_name_H-M   'P 1'
#
loop_
_entity.id
_entity.type
_entity.pdbx_description
1 polymer ?
#
loop_
_entity_poly.entity_id
_entity_poly.type
_entity_poly.pdbx_seq_one_letter_code
_entity_poly.pdbx_strand_id
1 'polypeptide(L)'
;MQKTLGPWRALITRRALSNATIASNVTTLEFATPDFTTPNLTSLDSATPDLTSLDSTNTSKTPVTTTFHAVTTPIFYVNAAPHIGHAYSLILADAIRRWESVRNRDGAISQLYTGTDEHGQKVYEAAQRADMSPQTWCDNVSKTFREMLPLLGITATRFIRTTEPSHRRAVHELWRRLVQNGDIYAGVHSGWYCVSEETFYPEHKLVDTAAGKIVKTTGQRVEWVEERNYMFRLSAYRTRIIEWLKNAVVPHARTNDLHAFLTDEEFGDISVSRRKETVRWGIPVPDDDSQMVYVWLDALTNYLTCTGYPDVARTPNVHVVGKDIFK
;
A
#
# COMPACT_ATOMS: atom_id res chain seq x y z
N MET A 1 32.72 6.20 35.36
CA MET A 1 33.90 6.32 34.47
C MET A 1 33.45 6.91 33.14
N GLN A 2 34.14 7.97 32.71
CA GLN A 2 33.87 8.80 31.52
C GLN A 2 34.26 8.14 30.19
N LYS A 3 33.80 8.79 29.10
CA LYS A 3 34.14 8.71 27.65
C LYS A 3 33.09 7.93 26.84
N THR A 4 32.46 8.46 25.78
CA THR A 4 32.70 9.65 24.94
C THR A 4 31.41 9.97 24.15
N LEU A 5 30.91 11.20 24.26
CA LEU A 5 29.82 11.75 23.44
C LEU A 5 30.33 12.97 22.68
N GLY A 6 30.24 12.91 21.36
CA GLY A 6 30.35 14.04 20.42
C GLY A 6 30.05 13.55 18.99
N PRO A 7 29.67 14.40 18.02
CA PRO A 7 29.20 15.78 18.09
C PRO A 7 27.84 15.95 17.34
N TRP A 8 26.71 15.86 18.04
CA TRP A 8 25.38 16.21 17.48
C TRP A 8 24.60 17.23 18.32
N ARG A 9 25.21 17.79 19.38
CA ARG A 9 24.57 18.77 20.27
C ARG A 9 24.75 20.24 19.87
N ALA A 10 25.38 20.53 18.73
CA ALA A 10 25.64 21.92 18.30
C ALA A 10 24.63 22.48 17.27
N LEU A 11 23.64 21.71 16.79
CA LEU A 11 22.70 22.17 15.76
C LEU A 11 21.28 22.51 16.27
N ILE A 12 20.97 22.25 17.54
CA ILE A 12 19.60 22.43 18.08
C ILE A 12 19.50 23.64 19.04
N THR A 13 20.61 24.27 19.45
CA THR A 13 20.60 25.41 20.38
C THR A 13 20.96 26.75 19.73
N ARG A 14 20.54 26.97 18.46
CA ARG A 14 20.62 28.30 17.80
C ARG A 14 19.34 28.73 17.06
N ARG A 15 18.20 28.08 17.33
CA ARG A 15 16.89 28.48 16.75
C ARG A 15 15.75 28.69 17.75
N ALA A 16 16.08 28.81 19.03
CA ALA A 16 15.10 29.10 20.10
C ALA A 16 15.24 30.52 20.70
N LEU A 17 16.10 31.38 20.16
CA LEU A 17 16.25 32.78 20.59
C LEU A 17 16.34 33.70 19.36
N SER A 18 15.25 33.83 18.62
CA SER A 18 15.03 35.00 17.75
C SER A 18 13.55 35.26 17.44
N ASN A 19 12.62 34.79 18.29
CA ASN A 19 11.22 35.21 18.25
C ASN A 19 11.04 36.39 19.21
N ALA A 20 11.62 37.53 18.84
CA ALA A 20 11.19 38.85 19.30
C ALA A 20 11.77 39.87 18.33
N THR A 21 10.90 40.68 17.75
CA THR A 21 11.19 41.78 16.80
C THR A 21 11.34 41.34 15.34
N ILE A 22 10.25 41.42 14.59
CA ILE A 22 10.08 42.23 13.37
C ILE A 22 8.58 42.09 13.02
N ALA A 23 7.80 43.00 13.61
CA ALA A 23 6.58 43.47 12.99
C ALA A 23 6.97 44.42 11.84
N SER A 24 6.03 44.63 10.91
CA SER A 24 6.08 45.49 9.72
C SER A 24 7.06 45.08 8.61
N ASN A 25 6.56 44.30 7.65
CA ASN A 25 6.54 44.60 6.22
C ASN A 25 6.02 43.38 5.44
N VAL A 26 4.69 43.28 5.31
CA VAL A 26 4.04 42.39 4.35
C VAL A 26 3.80 43.22 3.09
N THR A 27 4.65 43.05 2.09
CA THR A 27 4.35 43.49 0.72
C THR A 27 3.47 42.42 0.09
N THR A 28 2.23 42.79 -0.23
CA THR A 28 1.28 41.99 -1.00
C THR A 28 1.87 41.64 -2.36
N LEU A 29 2.04 40.35 -2.65
CA LEU A 29 2.26 39.86 -4.01
C LEU A 29 0.88 39.69 -4.66
N GLU A 30 0.48 40.66 -5.48
CA GLU A 30 -0.68 40.55 -6.36
C GLU A 30 -0.40 39.51 -7.45
N PHE A 31 -1.20 38.44 -7.50
CA PHE A 31 -1.26 37.56 -8.64
C PHE A 31 -2.28 38.13 -9.64
N ALA A 32 -1.81 38.46 -10.84
CA ALA A 32 -2.66 38.93 -11.92
C ALA A 32 -3.70 37.86 -12.31
N THR A 33 -4.97 38.22 -12.24
CA THR A 33 -6.09 37.44 -12.81
C THR A 33 -6.12 37.64 -14.33
N PRO A 34 -6.24 36.58 -15.14
CA PRO A 34 -6.45 36.75 -16.58
C PRO A 34 -7.88 37.24 -16.85
N ASP A 35 -7.98 38.36 -17.57
CA ASP A 35 -9.22 38.92 -18.11
C ASP A 35 -9.81 37.98 -19.16
N PHE A 36 -11.01 37.45 -18.90
CA PHE A 36 -11.85 36.81 -19.92
C PHE A 36 -12.90 37.82 -20.38
N THR A 37 -12.53 38.69 -21.31
CA THR A 37 -13.51 39.49 -22.06
C THR A 37 -14.20 38.60 -23.09
N THR A 38 -15.51 38.39 -22.89
CA THR A 38 -16.42 37.79 -23.88
C THR A 38 -16.47 38.62 -25.16
N PRO A 39 -16.34 38.01 -26.36
CA PRO A 39 -16.59 38.75 -27.58
C PRO A 39 -18.11 38.88 -27.82
N ASN A 40 -18.54 40.13 -28.07
CA ASN A 40 -19.83 40.50 -28.64
C ASN A 40 -20.03 39.77 -29.98
N LEU A 41 -21.16 39.08 -30.12
CA LEU A 41 -21.68 38.63 -31.41
C LEU A 41 -22.95 39.41 -31.72
N THR A 42 -22.82 40.43 -32.56
CA THR A 42 -23.94 41.06 -33.27
C THR A 42 -23.72 40.94 -34.77
N SER A 43 -24.79 40.50 -35.43
CA SER A 43 -25.10 40.54 -36.87
C SER A 43 -24.15 39.85 -37.86
N LEU A 44 -24.61 38.74 -38.42
CA LEU A 44 -24.44 38.43 -39.84
C LEU A 44 -25.68 37.67 -40.34
N ASP A 45 -26.03 38.02 -41.56
CA ASP A 45 -27.37 37.94 -42.14
C ASP A 45 -27.84 36.53 -42.53
N SER A 46 -29.14 36.49 -42.74
CA SER A 46 -29.94 35.45 -43.38
C SER A 46 -29.31 34.84 -44.64
N ALA A 47 -29.07 33.54 -44.58
CA ALA A 47 -29.13 32.67 -45.75
C ALA A 47 -29.69 31.31 -45.31
N THR A 48 -30.94 31.03 -45.68
CA THR A 48 -31.57 29.71 -45.60
C THR A 48 -30.89 28.75 -46.58
N PRO A 49 -30.33 27.61 -46.15
CA PRO A 49 -30.06 26.50 -47.05
C PRO A 49 -31.26 25.56 -47.09
N ASP A 50 -31.59 25.21 -48.33
CA ASP A 50 -32.64 24.32 -48.78
C ASP A 50 -32.53 22.91 -48.15
N LEU A 51 -33.60 22.46 -47.48
CA LEU A 51 -33.71 21.13 -46.86
C LEU A 51 -34.25 20.12 -47.89
N THR A 52 -33.52 19.86 -48.96
CA THR A 52 -33.82 18.75 -49.88
C THR A 52 -32.55 18.05 -50.38
N SER A 53 -31.88 17.32 -49.49
CA SER A 53 -31.16 16.09 -49.86
C SER A 53 -30.81 15.32 -48.59
N LEU A 54 -31.67 14.35 -48.26
CA LEU A 54 -31.30 13.21 -47.43
C LEU A 54 -30.14 12.49 -48.12
N ASP A 55 -28.93 12.66 -47.61
CA ASP A 55 -27.88 11.69 -47.81
C ASP A 55 -27.52 11.11 -46.45
N SER A 56 -27.88 9.83 -46.29
CA SER A 56 -27.61 8.98 -45.15
C SER A 56 -26.11 8.80 -44.99
N THR A 57 -25.45 9.75 -44.33
CA THR A 57 -24.10 9.54 -43.83
C THR A 57 -24.19 8.72 -42.57
N ASN A 58 -23.90 7.44 -42.78
CA ASN A 58 -23.66 6.43 -41.77
C ASN A 58 -22.54 6.91 -40.83
N THR A 59 -22.87 7.68 -39.79
CA THR A 59 -21.95 7.92 -38.68
C THR A 59 -21.84 6.61 -37.90
N SER A 60 -20.94 5.76 -38.37
CA SER A 60 -20.37 4.68 -37.58
C SER A 60 -19.83 5.31 -36.29
N LYS A 61 -20.63 5.25 -35.22
CA LYS A 61 -20.16 5.48 -33.86
C LYS A 61 -19.17 4.34 -33.61
N THR A 62 -17.89 4.62 -33.80
CA THR A 62 -16.81 3.78 -33.28
C THR A 62 -17.16 3.52 -31.81
N PRO A 63 -17.23 2.25 -31.36
CA PRO A 63 -17.50 1.97 -29.96
C PRO A 63 -16.39 2.67 -29.17
N VAL A 64 -16.77 3.64 -28.33
CA VAL A 64 -15.85 4.25 -27.37
C VAL A 64 -15.50 3.15 -26.39
N THR A 65 -14.41 2.43 -26.66
CA THR A 65 -13.89 1.42 -25.74
C THR A 65 -13.47 2.14 -24.48
N THR A 66 -14.27 2.02 -23.42
CA THR A 66 -13.97 2.60 -22.11
C THR A 66 -12.69 1.97 -21.57
N THR A 67 -11.58 2.69 -21.65
CA THR A 67 -10.30 2.21 -21.11
C THR A 67 -10.31 2.32 -19.60
N PHE A 68 -10.21 1.20 -18.90
CA PHE A 68 -10.07 1.17 -17.44
C PHE A 68 -8.61 1.32 -17.03
N HIS A 69 -8.32 2.28 -16.15
CA HIS A 69 -7.00 2.46 -15.58
C HIS A 69 -7.09 2.65 -14.06
N ALA A 70 -6.53 1.73 -13.28
CA ALA A 70 -6.47 1.84 -11.82
C ALA A 70 -5.04 1.98 -11.32
N VAL A 71 -4.83 2.97 -10.46
CA VAL A 71 -3.59 3.20 -9.71
C VAL A 71 -3.86 2.93 -8.24
N THR A 72 -2.93 2.29 -7.54
CA THR A 72 -3.02 2.11 -6.09
C THR A 72 -1.83 2.71 -5.37
N THR A 73 -2.05 3.12 -4.13
CA THR A 73 -0.98 3.26 -3.13
C THR A 73 -0.82 1.95 -2.36
N PRO A 74 0.17 1.83 -1.46
CA PRO A 74 0.06 0.88 -0.35
C PRO A 74 -1.17 1.25 0.49
N ILE A 75 -1.70 0.28 1.23
CA ILE A 75 -2.54 0.58 2.38
C ILE A 75 -1.63 0.85 3.59
N PHE A 76 -1.93 1.88 4.36
CA PHE A 76 -1.03 2.38 5.40
C PHE A 76 -1.31 1.75 6.76
N TYR A 77 -0.25 1.35 7.45
CA TYR A 77 -0.37 0.69 8.75
C TYR A 77 -0.85 1.66 9.83
N VAL A 78 -1.90 1.29 10.57
CA VAL A 78 -2.56 2.18 11.55
C VAL A 78 -1.96 2.13 12.95
N ASN A 79 -0.67 1.86 13.09
CA ASN A 79 0.00 1.87 14.39
C ASN A 79 0.34 3.29 14.90
N ALA A 80 0.31 4.30 14.02
CA ALA A 80 0.60 5.70 14.34
C ALA A 80 -0.10 6.67 13.37
N ALA A 81 -0.02 7.97 13.69
CA ALA A 81 -0.54 9.04 12.83
C ALA A 81 0.21 9.14 11.48
N PRO A 82 -0.43 9.67 10.42
CA PRO A 82 0.21 9.81 9.13
C PRO A 82 1.41 10.76 9.16
N HIS A 83 2.41 10.47 8.33
CA HIS A 83 3.62 11.28 8.16
C HIS A 83 3.92 11.52 6.68
N ILE A 84 4.97 12.29 6.39
CA ILE A 84 5.31 12.72 5.02
C ILE A 84 5.53 11.56 4.02
N GLY A 85 6.00 10.40 4.48
CA GLY A 85 6.10 9.20 3.63
C GLY A 85 4.76 8.75 3.03
N HIS A 86 3.67 8.81 3.80
CA HIS A 86 2.34 8.44 3.30
C HIS A 86 1.82 9.47 2.28
N ALA A 87 2.01 10.76 2.59
CA ALA A 87 1.68 11.84 1.68
C ALA A 87 2.45 11.71 0.35
N TYR A 88 3.72 11.33 0.39
CA TYR A 88 4.54 11.14 -0.81
C TYR A 88 3.96 10.07 -1.75
N SER A 89 3.62 8.88 -1.23
CA SER A 89 3.01 7.82 -2.04
C SER A 89 1.65 8.23 -2.61
N LEU A 90 0.84 8.94 -1.83
CA LEU A 90 -0.46 9.47 -2.27
C LEU A 90 -0.32 10.47 -3.42
N ILE A 91 0.57 11.45 -3.28
CA ILE A 91 0.81 12.48 -4.30
C ILE A 91 1.29 11.83 -5.61
N LEU A 92 2.22 10.87 -5.53
CA LEU A 92 2.70 10.15 -6.71
C LEU A 92 1.58 9.37 -7.41
N ALA A 93 0.80 8.60 -6.66
CA ALA A 93 -0.30 7.82 -7.24
C ALA A 93 -1.39 8.71 -7.84
N ASP A 94 -1.72 9.84 -7.19
CA ASP A 94 -2.68 10.80 -7.70
C ASP A 94 -2.18 11.50 -8.97
N ALA A 95 -0.89 11.87 -9.03
CA ALA A 95 -0.28 12.43 -10.23
C ALA A 95 -0.35 11.46 -11.42
N ILE A 96 -0.04 10.17 -11.21
CA ILE A 96 -0.16 9.13 -12.25
C ILE A 96 -1.62 8.99 -12.68
N ARG A 97 -2.57 8.92 -11.75
CA ARG A 97 -4.01 8.83 -12.08
C ARG A 97 -4.45 10.03 -12.91
N ARG A 98 -4.08 11.25 -12.52
CA ARG A 98 -4.45 12.48 -13.25
C ARG A 98 -3.84 12.51 -14.65
N TRP A 99 -2.58 12.11 -14.77
CA TRP A 99 -1.92 12.01 -16.07
C TRP A 99 -2.66 11.05 -17.01
N GLU A 100 -3.03 9.87 -16.51
CA GLU A 100 -3.79 8.88 -17.28
C GLU A 100 -5.18 9.37 -17.66
N SER A 101 -5.84 10.13 -16.79
CA SER A 101 -7.12 10.77 -17.09
C SER A 101 -7.01 11.81 -18.20
N VAL A 102 -5.91 12.57 -18.26
CA VAL A 102 -5.67 13.58 -19.31
C VAL A 102 -5.23 12.92 -20.62
N ARG A 103 -4.42 11.86 -20.55
CA ARG A 103 -3.85 11.15 -21.70
C ARG A 103 -4.90 10.39 -22.50
N ASN A 104 -5.86 9.76 -21.82
CA ASN A 104 -6.85 8.88 -22.45
C ASN A 104 -8.19 9.61 -22.68
N ARG A 105 -8.16 10.84 -23.24
CA ARG A 105 -9.36 11.68 -23.49
C ARG A 105 -10.53 10.85 -24.05
N ASP A 106 -11.73 11.18 -23.57
CA ASP A 106 -13.02 10.56 -23.90
C ASP A 106 -13.19 9.09 -23.43
N GLY A 107 -13.88 8.94 -22.29
CA GLY A 107 -14.39 7.64 -21.83
C GLY A 107 -13.45 6.79 -20.97
N ALA A 108 -12.24 7.23 -20.64
CA ALA A 108 -11.38 6.48 -19.73
C ALA A 108 -11.81 6.62 -18.26
N ILE A 109 -11.90 5.48 -17.56
CA ILE A 109 -12.19 5.42 -16.13
C ILE A 109 -10.85 5.32 -15.40
N SER A 110 -10.33 6.46 -14.91
CA SER A 110 -9.11 6.52 -14.12
C SER A 110 -9.41 6.50 -12.62
N GLN A 111 -9.09 5.40 -11.95
CA GLN A 111 -9.38 5.19 -10.53
C GLN A 111 -8.11 5.24 -9.68
N LEU A 112 -8.25 5.77 -8.46
CA LEU A 112 -7.23 5.70 -7.42
C LEU A 112 -7.79 4.96 -6.23
N TYR A 113 -7.09 3.91 -5.81
CA TYR A 113 -7.39 3.19 -4.58
C TYR A 113 -6.28 3.40 -3.56
N THR A 114 -6.67 3.70 -2.34
CA THR A 114 -5.80 3.86 -1.19
C THR A 114 -6.52 3.33 0.04
N GLY A 115 -5.89 3.31 1.21
CA GLY A 115 -6.54 2.80 2.40
C GLY A 115 -5.62 2.57 3.57
N THR A 116 -6.10 1.79 4.52
CA THR A 116 -5.41 1.43 5.75
C THR A 116 -5.35 -0.07 5.97
N ASP A 117 -4.17 -0.53 6.39
CA ASP A 117 -3.92 -1.87 6.89
C ASP A 117 -4.06 -1.86 8.41
N GLU A 118 -5.03 -2.63 8.90
CA GLU A 118 -5.58 -2.49 10.23
C GLU A 118 -5.42 -3.74 11.09
N HIS A 119 -4.80 -4.81 10.59
CA HIS A 119 -4.61 -6.04 11.35
C HIS A 119 -3.15 -6.23 11.82
N GLY A 120 -2.93 -7.24 12.66
CA GLY A 120 -1.62 -7.63 13.15
C GLY A 120 -1.30 -7.16 14.57
N GLN A 121 -0.21 -7.72 15.09
CA GLN A 121 0.18 -7.60 16.49
C GLN A 121 0.54 -6.17 16.91
N LYS A 122 1.24 -5.42 16.06
CA LYS A 122 1.63 -4.03 16.34
C LYS A 122 0.43 -3.08 16.46
N VAL A 123 -0.63 -3.29 15.67
CA VAL A 123 -1.88 -2.53 15.80
C VAL A 123 -2.59 -2.89 17.10
N TYR A 124 -2.65 -4.19 17.45
CA TYR A 124 -3.19 -4.63 18.73
C TYR A 124 -2.47 -3.97 19.90
N GLU A 125 -1.14 -4.00 19.92
CA GLU A 125 -0.32 -3.38 20.97
C GLU A 125 -0.45 -1.87 21.04
N ALA A 126 -0.57 -1.19 19.90
CA ALA A 126 -0.84 0.25 19.86
C ALA A 126 -2.20 0.58 20.50
N ALA A 127 -3.23 -0.22 20.20
CA ALA A 127 -4.55 -0.07 20.81
C ALA A 127 -4.50 -0.32 22.34
N GLN A 128 -3.79 -1.35 22.79
CA GLN A 128 -3.61 -1.63 24.22
C GLN A 128 -2.88 -0.49 24.94
N ARG A 129 -1.81 0.06 24.36
CA ARG A 129 -1.08 1.21 24.94
C ARG A 129 -1.92 2.48 25.02
N ALA A 130 -2.98 2.58 24.22
CA ALA A 130 -3.93 3.68 24.22
C ALA A 130 -5.19 3.39 25.04
N ASP A 131 -5.26 2.25 25.75
CA ASP A 131 -6.44 1.78 26.48
C ASP A 131 -7.72 1.73 25.62
N MET A 132 -7.57 1.32 24.36
CA MET A 132 -8.66 1.20 23.39
C MET A 132 -8.84 -0.23 22.89
N SER A 133 -10.05 -0.55 22.44
CA SER A 133 -10.24 -1.75 21.61
C SER A 133 -9.50 -1.59 20.27
N PRO A 134 -8.99 -2.69 19.66
CA PRO A 134 -8.33 -2.62 18.36
C PRO A 134 -9.20 -1.95 17.28
N GLN A 135 -10.50 -2.27 17.23
CA GLN A 135 -11.41 -1.64 16.27
C GLN A 135 -11.51 -0.13 16.46
N THR A 136 -11.71 0.34 17.71
CA THR A 136 -11.80 1.77 18.02
C THR A 136 -10.51 2.51 17.67
N TRP A 137 -9.36 1.90 17.96
CA TRP A 137 -8.06 2.44 17.58
C TRP A 137 -7.93 2.58 16.05
N CYS A 138 -8.27 1.51 15.31
CA CYS A 138 -8.25 1.53 13.85
C CYS A 138 -9.19 2.59 13.28
N ASP A 139 -10.41 2.72 13.80
CA ASP A 139 -11.39 3.73 13.38
C ASP A 139 -10.83 5.15 13.53
N ASN A 140 -10.19 5.43 14.67
CA ASN A 140 -9.59 6.73 14.97
C ASN A 140 -8.40 7.05 14.06
N VAL A 141 -7.44 6.13 13.94
CA VAL A 141 -6.23 6.36 13.15
C VAL A 141 -6.56 6.39 11.65
N SER A 142 -7.40 5.47 11.15
CA SER A 142 -7.84 5.46 9.75
C SER A 142 -8.54 6.76 9.35
N LYS A 143 -9.33 7.35 10.24
CA LYS A 143 -9.92 8.67 10.04
C LYS A 143 -8.86 9.74 9.74
N THR A 144 -7.75 9.77 10.47
CA THR A 144 -6.66 10.75 10.22
C THR A 144 -6.02 10.59 8.85
N PHE A 145 -5.84 9.34 8.38
CA PHE A 145 -5.37 9.07 7.01
C PHE A 145 -6.37 9.53 5.96
N ARG A 146 -7.66 9.31 6.20
CA ARG A 146 -8.73 9.77 5.29
C ARG A 146 -8.81 11.28 5.22
N GLU A 147 -8.66 11.98 6.35
CA GLU A 147 -8.66 13.44 6.45
C GLU A 147 -7.43 14.08 5.80
N MET A 148 -6.32 13.35 5.66
CA MET A 148 -5.13 13.83 4.95
C MET A 148 -5.38 14.00 3.44
N LEU A 149 -6.25 13.19 2.81
CA LEU A 149 -6.52 13.26 1.37
C LEU A 149 -6.96 14.66 0.89
N PRO A 150 -8.01 15.29 1.45
CA PRO A 150 -8.43 16.62 1.02
C PRO A 150 -7.39 17.71 1.31
N LEU A 151 -6.58 17.57 2.36
CA LEU A 151 -5.47 18.50 2.64
C LEU A 151 -4.39 18.47 1.54
N LEU A 152 -4.25 17.35 0.84
CA LEU A 152 -3.35 17.18 -0.30
C LEU A 152 -4.04 17.49 -1.65
N GLY A 153 -5.33 17.85 -1.65
CA GLY A 153 -6.10 18.04 -2.88
C GLY A 153 -6.37 16.73 -3.65
N ILE A 154 -6.35 15.58 -2.95
CA ILE A 154 -6.49 14.25 -3.53
C ILE A 154 -7.90 13.70 -3.29
N THR A 155 -8.48 13.10 -4.32
CA THR A 155 -9.74 12.34 -4.23
C THR A 155 -9.49 10.91 -4.67
N ALA A 156 -9.60 9.97 -3.74
CA ALA A 156 -9.55 8.55 -4.06
C ALA A 156 -10.93 8.04 -4.50
N THR A 157 -10.95 7.13 -5.46
CA THR A 157 -12.16 6.41 -5.88
C THR A 157 -12.66 5.49 -4.78
N ARG A 158 -11.74 4.85 -4.05
CA ARG A 158 -12.04 4.06 -2.87
C ARG A 158 -10.95 4.24 -1.82
N PHE A 159 -11.38 4.41 -0.57
CA PHE A 159 -10.53 4.32 0.60
C PHE A 159 -10.88 3.02 1.33
N ILE A 160 -10.10 1.96 1.14
CA ILE A 160 -10.34 0.64 1.73
C ILE A 160 -9.83 0.58 3.16
N ARG A 161 -10.54 -0.13 4.03
CA ARG A 161 -10.03 -0.57 5.35
C ARG A 161 -10.04 -2.10 5.40
N THR A 162 -8.98 -2.73 5.89
CA THR A 162 -8.93 -4.20 5.97
C THR A 162 -9.92 -4.78 6.99
N THR A 163 -10.43 -3.97 7.91
CA THR A 163 -11.54 -4.33 8.82
C THR A 163 -12.92 -4.39 8.14
N GLU A 164 -13.07 -3.94 6.88
CA GLU A 164 -14.35 -3.99 6.16
C GLU A 164 -14.83 -5.44 5.95
N PRO A 165 -16.12 -5.74 6.17
CA PRO A 165 -16.68 -7.07 5.90
C PRO A 165 -16.47 -7.55 4.46
N SER A 166 -16.51 -6.64 3.48
CA SER A 166 -16.23 -6.99 2.08
C SER A 166 -14.80 -7.46 1.86
N HIS A 167 -13.83 -6.88 2.57
CA HIS A 167 -12.44 -7.30 2.48
C HIS A 167 -12.22 -8.66 3.11
N ARG A 168 -12.82 -8.90 4.29
CA ARG A 168 -12.80 -10.23 4.91
C ARG A 168 -13.36 -11.32 3.98
N ARG A 169 -14.46 -11.04 3.28
CA ARG A 169 -15.01 -11.97 2.27
C ARG A 169 -14.02 -12.24 1.13
N ALA A 170 -13.35 -11.20 0.63
CA ALA A 170 -12.32 -11.34 -0.41
C ALA A 170 -11.13 -12.20 0.08
N VAL A 171 -10.60 -11.95 1.27
CA VAL A 171 -9.50 -12.73 1.84
C VAL A 171 -9.89 -14.19 2.03
N HIS A 172 -11.10 -14.45 2.54
CA HIS A 172 -11.61 -15.82 2.70
C HIS A 172 -11.79 -16.55 1.37
N GLU A 173 -12.28 -15.87 0.33
CA GLU A 173 -12.40 -16.48 -0.99
C GLU A 173 -11.03 -16.77 -1.61
N LEU A 174 -10.08 -15.82 -1.55
CA LEU A 174 -8.74 -16.04 -2.06
C LEU A 174 -8.07 -17.23 -1.36
N TRP A 175 -8.19 -17.29 -0.03
CA TRP A 175 -7.69 -18.40 0.77
C TRP A 175 -8.25 -19.75 0.28
N ARG A 176 -9.58 -19.86 0.12
CA ARG A 176 -10.22 -21.09 -0.33
C ARG A 176 -9.72 -21.51 -1.72
N ARG A 177 -9.55 -20.58 -2.65
CA ARG A 177 -9.01 -20.88 -3.99
C ARG A 177 -7.58 -21.38 -3.94
N LEU A 178 -6.73 -20.77 -3.11
CA LEU A 178 -5.35 -21.22 -2.92
C LEU A 178 -5.28 -22.62 -2.30
N VAL A 179 -6.16 -22.94 -1.34
CA VAL A 179 -6.28 -24.30 -0.79
C VAL A 179 -6.76 -25.28 -1.85
N GLN A 180 -7.81 -24.94 -2.61
CA GLN A 180 -8.37 -25.80 -3.68
C GLN A 180 -7.36 -26.07 -4.79
N ASN A 181 -6.50 -25.11 -5.13
CA ASN A 181 -5.41 -25.28 -6.08
C ASN A 181 -4.23 -26.10 -5.52
N GLY A 182 -4.22 -26.43 -4.23
CA GLY A 182 -3.11 -27.11 -3.56
C GLY A 182 -1.92 -26.22 -3.25
N ASP A 183 -2.08 -24.89 -3.36
CA ASP A 183 -1.03 -23.90 -3.12
C ASP A 183 -0.84 -23.58 -1.63
N ILE A 184 -1.85 -23.85 -0.80
CA ILE A 184 -1.75 -23.75 0.66
C ILE A 184 -1.77 -25.14 1.29
N TYR A 185 -0.82 -25.41 2.18
CA TYR A 185 -0.74 -26.64 2.96
C TYR A 185 -0.38 -26.35 4.42
N ALA A 186 -0.76 -27.24 5.33
CA ALA A 186 -0.32 -27.14 6.72
C ALA A 186 1.14 -27.58 6.81
N GLY A 187 2.00 -26.73 7.37
CA GLY A 187 3.41 -27.01 7.62
C GLY A 187 3.79 -26.69 9.05
N VAL A 188 5.04 -27.02 9.37
CA VAL A 188 5.69 -26.55 10.60
C VAL A 188 6.71 -25.51 10.17
N HIS A 189 6.52 -24.28 10.62
CA HIS A 189 7.50 -23.22 10.48
C HIS A 189 8.37 -23.22 11.73
N SER A 190 9.61 -23.67 11.58
CA SER A 190 10.60 -23.71 12.66
C SER A 190 11.79 -22.83 12.34
N GLY A 191 12.23 -22.02 13.30
CA GLY A 191 13.43 -21.21 13.13
C GLY A 191 13.77 -20.39 14.36
N TRP A 192 14.95 -19.76 14.32
CA TRP A 192 15.37 -18.82 15.35
C TRP A 192 14.64 -17.50 15.18
N TYR A 193 13.79 -17.16 16.14
CA TYR A 193 12.99 -15.96 16.14
C TYR A 193 13.53 -14.93 17.13
N CYS A 194 13.72 -13.70 16.67
CA CYS A 194 14.02 -12.57 17.52
C CYS A 194 12.72 -11.86 17.90
N VAL A 195 12.27 -12.01 19.16
CA VAL A 195 11.00 -11.42 19.63
C VAL A 195 11.02 -9.90 19.53
N SER A 196 12.13 -9.24 19.87
CA SER A 196 12.22 -7.78 19.82
C SER A 196 12.20 -7.19 18.41
N GLU A 197 12.63 -7.98 17.41
CA GLU A 197 12.73 -7.56 16.01
C GLU A 197 11.64 -8.21 15.13
N GLU A 198 10.81 -9.07 15.72
CA GLU A 198 9.77 -9.88 15.08
C GLU A 198 10.24 -10.64 13.83
N THR A 199 11.49 -11.07 13.80
CA THR A 199 12.16 -11.56 12.60
C THR A 199 12.75 -12.95 12.82
N PHE A 200 12.52 -13.85 11.87
CA PHE A 200 13.24 -15.12 11.80
C PHE A 200 14.63 -14.90 11.20
N TYR A 201 15.64 -15.44 11.86
CA TYR A 201 17.03 -15.36 11.44
C TYR A 201 17.52 -16.74 10.99
N PRO A 202 18.16 -16.83 9.81
CA PRO A 202 18.85 -18.05 9.44
C PRO A 202 20.07 -18.24 10.33
N GLU A 203 20.45 -19.50 10.58
CA GLU A 203 21.53 -19.90 11.51
C GLU A 203 22.83 -19.10 11.30
N HIS A 204 23.19 -18.84 10.04
CA HIS A 204 24.42 -18.13 9.68
C HIS A 204 24.44 -16.65 10.10
N LYS A 205 23.29 -16.04 10.43
CA LYS A 205 23.18 -14.67 10.97
C LYS A 205 23.29 -14.63 12.49
N LEU A 206 23.49 -15.77 13.14
CA LEU A 206 23.45 -15.92 14.60
C LEU A 206 24.80 -16.33 15.16
N VAL A 207 25.03 -15.99 16.42
CA VAL A 207 26.23 -16.40 17.16
C VAL A 207 25.83 -16.93 18.53
N ASP A 208 26.47 -18.04 18.92
CA ASP A 208 26.29 -18.61 20.25
C ASP A 208 27.10 -17.82 21.29
N THR A 209 26.45 -17.51 22.41
CA THR A 209 27.07 -16.85 23.57
C THR A 209 26.83 -17.68 24.83
N ALA A 210 27.55 -17.36 25.91
CA ALA A 210 27.31 -17.98 27.21
C ALA A 210 25.86 -17.81 27.72
N ALA A 211 25.15 -16.79 27.22
CA ALA A 211 23.77 -16.49 27.58
C ALA A 211 22.76 -17.01 26.54
N GLY A 212 23.15 -17.84 25.57
CA GLY A 212 22.29 -18.33 24.49
C GLY A 212 22.63 -17.70 23.13
N LYS A 213 21.75 -17.89 22.15
CA LYS A 213 21.99 -17.46 20.76
C LYS A 213 21.51 -16.02 20.54
N ILE A 214 22.30 -15.22 19.80
CA ILE A 214 21.98 -13.81 19.49
C ILE A 214 22.18 -13.51 18.00
N VAL A 215 21.52 -12.46 17.51
CA VAL A 215 21.71 -11.90 16.17
C VAL A 215 23.07 -11.20 16.07
N LYS A 216 23.89 -11.55 15.07
CA LYS A 216 25.25 -11.00 14.90
C LYS A 216 25.29 -9.47 14.79
N THR A 217 24.30 -8.89 14.12
CA THR A 217 24.28 -7.46 13.78
C THR A 217 23.72 -6.59 14.90
N THR A 218 22.73 -7.09 15.64
CA THR A 218 21.97 -6.28 16.61
C THR A 218 22.21 -6.70 18.05
N GLY A 219 22.79 -7.89 18.27
CA GLY A 219 23.02 -8.46 19.60
C GLY A 219 21.75 -8.92 20.30
N GLN A 220 20.60 -8.88 19.63
CA GLN A 220 19.32 -9.31 20.21
C GLN A 220 19.27 -10.81 20.38
N ARG A 221 18.64 -11.27 21.46
CA ARG A 221 18.44 -12.70 21.72
C ARG A 221 17.46 -13.29 20.71
N VAL A 222 17.69 -14.57 20.41
CA VAL A 222 16.77 -15.38 19.62
C VAL A 222 16.40 -16.65 20.37
N GLU A 223 15.21 -17.17 20.07
CA GLU A 223 14.70 -18.43 20.59
C GLU A 223 14.26 -19.32 19.43
N TRP A 224 14.42 -20.64 19.58
CA TRP A 224 13.91 -21.57 18.59
C TRP A 224 12.41 -21.68 18.75
N VAL A 225 11.68 -21.27 17.71
CA VAL A 225 10.23 -21.32 17.68
C VAL A 225 9.82 -22.35 16.66
N GLU A 226 8.92 -23.25 17.04
CA GLU A 226 8.28 -24.21 16.15
C GLU A 226 6.77 -23.96 16.18
N GLU A 227 6.21 -23.51 15.06
CA GLU A 227 4.80 -23.19 14.95
C GLU A 227 4.18 -23.92 13.76
N ARG A 228 3.08 -24.62 14.02
CA ARG A 228 2.22 -25.11 12.96
C ARG A 228 1.52 -23.91 12.32
N ASN A 229 1.89 -23.63 11.08
CA ASN A 229 1.33 -22.56 10.27
C ASN A 229 0.94 -23.11 8.89
N TYR A 230 0.01 -22.45 8.23
CA TYR A 230 -0.25 -22.68 6.82
C TYR A 230 0.85 -22.02 5.99
N MET A 231 1.35 -22.76 5.02
CA MET A 231 2.43 -22.37 4.12
C MET A 231 1.87 -22.22 2.70
N PHE A 232 2.29 -21.18 2.00
CA PHE A 232 2.03 -20.98 0.57
C PHE A 232 3.22 -21.47 -0.25
N ARG A 233 2.94 -22.24 -1.31
CA ARG A 233 3.91 -22.84 -2.23
C ARG A 233 4.60 -21.84 -3.15
N LEU A 234 5.17 -20.77 -2.60
CA LEU A 234 5.83 -19.72 -3.35
C LEU A 234 6.96 -20.25 -4.24
N SER A 235 7.66 -21.31 -3.79
CA SER A 235 8.72 -21.97 -4.57
C SER A 235 8.23 -22.46 -5.94
N ALA A 236 6.99 -22.95 -6.03
CA ALA A 236 6.39 -23.43 -7.28
C ALA A 236 6.17 -22.32 -8.33
N TYR A 237 6.15 -21.05 -7.89
CA TYR A 237 5.92 -19.89 -8.76
C TYR A 237 7.21 -19.23 -9.26
N ARG A 238 8.39 -19.66 -8.77
CA ARG A 238 9.71 -19.05 -9.05
C ARG A 238 9.91 -18.67 -10.52
N THR A 239 9.82 -19.64 -11.43
CA THR A 239 10.05 -19.44 -12.87
C THR A 239 9.05 -18.46 -13.48
N ARG A 240 7.77 -18.53 -13.08
CA ARG A 240 6.72 -17.64 -13.58
C ARG A 240 6.94 -16.21 -13.11
N ILE A 241 7.39 -16.03 -11.87
CA ILE A 241 7.70 -14.70 -11.31
C ILE A 241 8.90 -14.10 -12.04
N ILE A 242 9.98 -14.87 -12.23
CA ILE A 242 11.18 -14.40 -12.97
C ILE A 242 10.79 -13.92 -14.38
N GLU A 243 9.93 -14.66 -15.08
CA GLU A 243 9.46 -14.25 -16.41
C GLU A 243 8.64 -12.96 -16.35
N TRP A 244 7.69 -12.88 -15.41
CA TRP A 244 6.82 -11.73 -15.23
C TRP A 244 7.61 -10.45 -14.89
N LEU A 245 8.65 -10.56 -14.07
CA LEU A 245 9.46 -9.44 -13.60
C LEU A 245 10.18 -8.65 -14.71
N LYS A 246 10.41 -9.25 -15.88
CA LYS A 246 11.07 -8.58 -17.02
C LYS A 246 10.40 -7.26 -17.41
N ASN A 247 9.08 -7.15 -17.22
CA ASN A 247 8.30 -5.97 -17.63
C ASN A 247 7.39 -5.40 -16.53
N ALA A 248 7.48 -5.91 -15.29
CA ALA A 248 6.50 -5.62 -14.25
C ALA A 248 6.92 -4.55 -13.23
N VAL A 249 8.22 -4.30 -13.07
CA VAL A 249 8.74 -3.44 -11.99
C VAL A 249 9.55 -2.28 -12.56
N VAL A 250 9.25 -1.08 -12.06
CA VAL A 250 10.00 0.14 -12.33
C VAL A 250 10.41 0.82 -11.02
N PRO A 251 11.62 1.41 -10.94
CA PRO A 251 12.68 1.42 -11.95
C PRO A 251 13.38 0.05 -12.10
N HIS A 252 13.97 -0.22 -13.27
CA HIS A 252 14.60 -1.51 -13.60
C HIS A 252 15.66 -1.97 -12.59
N ALA A 253 16.32 -1.05 -11.88
CA ALA A 253 17.27 -1.40 -10.82
C ALA A 253 16.64 -2.31 -9.74
N ARG A 254 15.34 -2.16 -9.47
CA ARG A 254 14.58 -2.98 -8.51
C ARG A 254 14.31 -4.40 -9.00
N THR A 255 14.22 -4.59 -10.32
CA THR A 255 14.08 -5.93 -10.92
C THR A 255 15.30 -6.80 -10.61
N ASN A 256 16.50 -6.23 -10.61
CA ASN A 256 17.73 -6.96 -10.29
C ASN A 256 17.75 -7.44 -8.83
N ASP A 257 17.29 -6.59 -7.89
CA ASP A 257 17.19 -6.95 -6.47
C ASP A 257 16.25 -8.16 -6.28
N LEU A 258 15.09 -8.16 -6.95
CA LEU A 258 14.15 -9.29 -6.90
C LEU A 258 14.66 -10.53 -7.61
N HIS A 259 15.36 -10.37 -8.73
CA HIS A 259 15.96 -11.51 -9.41
C HIS A 259 16.98 -12.19 -8.50
N ALA A 260 17.83 -11.42 -7.81
CA ALA A 260 18.79 -11.96 -6.85
C ALA A 260 18.08 -12.74 -5.72
N PHE A 261 17.05 -12.16 -5.11
CA PHE A 261 16.22 -12.82 -4.10
C PHE A 261 15.57 -14.11 -4.63
N LEU A 262 15.00 -14.06 -5.84
CA LEU A 262 14.38 -15.22 -6.47
C LEU A 262 15.38 -16.28 -6.87
N THR A 263 16.65 -15.95 -7.12
CA THR A 263 17.71 -16.93 -7.43
C THR A 263 18.44 -17.43 -6.19
N ASP A 264 18.15 -16.87 -5.01
CA ASP A 264 18.71 -17.32 -3.75
C ASP A 264 18.36 -18.80 -3.48
N GLU A 265 19.29 -19.55 -2.91
CA GLU A 265 19.08 -20.95 -2.55
C GLU A 265 18.10 -21.07 -1.37
N GLU A 266 17.98 -20.04 -0.54
CA GLU A 266 17.03 -19.96 0.57
C GLU A 266 15.60 -19.57 0.11
N PHE A 267 15.38 -19.29 -1.18
CA PHE A 267 14.05 -19.02 -1.71
C PHE A 267 13.14 -20.24 -1.56
N GLY A 268 12.10 -20.10 -0.75
CA GLY A 268 11.21 -21.20 -0.41
C GLY A 268 9.76 -20.76 -0.16
N ASP A 269 9.00 -21.69 0.39
CA ASP A 269 7.61 -21.49 0.73
C ASP A 269 7.46 -20.55 1.93
N ILE A 270 6.41 -19.71 1.91
CA ILE A 270 6.22 -18.66 2.91
C ILE A 270 5.04 -18.99 3.83
N SER A 271 5.16 -18.64 5.10
CA SER A 271 4.05 -18.80 6.05
C SER A 271 2.97 -17.74 5.83
N VAL A 272 1.74 -18.18 5.56
CA VAL A 272 0.56 -17.33 5.30
C VAL A 272 -0.51 -17.39 6.40
N SER A 273 -0.23 -18.05 7.52
CA SER A 273 -0.99 -17.91 8.77
C SER A 273 -0.09 -17.72 9.98
N ARG A 274 -0.69 -17.32 11.10
CA ARG A 274 -0.07 -17.30 12.43
C ARG A 274 -1.04 -17.86 13.45
N ARG A 275 -0.53 -18.41 14.54
CA ARG A 275 -1.36 -18.77 15.69
C ARG A 275 -2.11 -17.55 16.24
N LYS A 276 -3.38 -17.74 16.56
CA LYS A 276 -4.25 -16.71 17.14
C LYS A 276 -3.74 -16.20 18.50
N GLU A 277 -3.03 -17.04 19.25
CA GLU A 277 -2.40 -16.65 20.50
C GLU A 277 -1.30 -15.60 20.29
N THR A 278 -0.55 -15.72 19.20
CA THR A 278 0.54 -14.81 18.78
C THR A 278 -0.01 -13.56 18.11
N VAL A 279 -1.06 -13.67 17.29
CA VAL A 279 -1.72 -12.55 16.61
C VAL A 279 -3.20 -12.53 16.96
N ARG A 280 -3.57 -11.63 17.88
CA ARG A 280 -4.94 -11.56 18.43
C ARG A 280 -5.92 -10.73 17.60
N TRP A 281 -5.41 -9.95 16.65
CA TRP A 281 -6.19 -9.02 15.84
C TRP A 281 -5.93 -9.27 14.35
N GLY A 282 -6.90 -9.89 13.67
CA GLY A 282 -6.75 -10.31 12.27
C GLY A 282 -7.96 -11.06 11.76
N ILE A 283 -7.86 -11.54 10.51
CA ILE A 283 -8.87 -12.36 9.86
C ILE A 283 -8.62 -13.84 10.20
N PRO A 284 -9.56 -14.57 10.80
CA PRO A 284 -9.40 -16.00 11.04
C PRO A 284 -9.26 -16.78 9.74
N VAL A 285 -8.43 -17.82 9.73
CA VAL A 285 -8.35 -18.77 8.63
C VAL A 285 -9.72 -19.46 8.45
N PRO A 286 -10.25 -19.57 7.21
CA PRO A 286 -11.45 -20.36 6.96
C PRO A 286 -11.29 -21.78 7.49
N ASP A 287 -12.29 -22.23 8.27
CA ASP A 287 -12.38 -23.58 8.82
C ASP A 287 -11.26 -23.97 9.84
N ASP A 288 -10.44 -23.01 10.29
CA ASP A 288 -9.48 -23.15 11.40
C ASP A 288 -9.39 -21.84 12.20
N ASP A 289 -10.14 -21.74 13.30
CA ASP A 289 -10.20 -20.54 14.13
C ASP A 289 -9.03 -20.40 15.13
N SER A 290 -8.13 -21.38 15.18
CA SER A 290 -6.86 -21.32 15.92
C SER A 290 -5.78 -20.53 15.17
N GLN A 291 -6.02 -20.25 13.89
CA GLN A 291 -5.10 -19.56 13.01
C GLN A 291 -5.69 -18.25 12.50
N MET A 292 -4.83 -17.24 12.38
CA MET A 292 -5.12 -15.98 11.71
C MET A 292 -4.38 -15.93 10.37
N VAL A 293 -5.05 -15.41 9.35
CA VAL A 293 -4.42 -15.10 8.05
C VAL A 293 -3.30 -14.09 8.30
N TYR A 294 -2.14 -14.36 7.73
CA TYR A 294 -0.98 -13.49 7.87
C TYR A 294 -1.22 -12.14 7.18
N VAL A 295 -0.76 -11.06 7.82
CA VAL A 295 -1.06 -9.68 7.42
C VAL A 295 -0.71 -9.37 5.96
N TRP A 296 0.32 -9.99 5.38
CA TRP A 296 0.65 -9.75 3.96
C TRP A 296 -0.37 -10.33 3.00
N LEU A 297 -0.93 -11.52 3.27
CA LEU A 297 -1.97 -12.10 2.41
C LEU A 297 -3.28 -11.30 2.53
N ASP A 298 -3.62 -10.92 3.75
CA ASP A 298 -4.72 -10.01 4.07
C ASP A 298 -4.54 -8.67 3.32
N ALA A 299 -3.47 -7.94 3.63
CA ALA A 299 -3.17 -6.63 3.06
C ALA A 299 -3.10 -6.66 1.53
N LEU A 300 -2.37 -7.60 0.89
CA LEU A 300 -2.27 -7.63 -0.58
C LEU A 300 -3.62 -7.89 -1.27
N THR A 301 -4.56 -8.57 -0.60
CA THR A 301 -5.91 -8.82 -1.14
C THR A 301 -6.73 -7.52 -1.28
N ASN A 302 -6.31 -6.42 -0.64
CA ASN A 302 -7.02 -5.13 -0.71
C ASN A 302 -7.17 -4.66 -2.17
N TYR A 303 -6.16 -4.90 -3.01
CA TYR A 303 -6.14 -4.45 -4.40
C TYR A 303 -7.24 -5.13 -5.22
N LEU A 304 -7.47 -6.43 -4.98
CA LEU A 304 -8.58 -7.17 -5.57
C LEU A 304 -9.93 -6.76 -4.98
N THR A 305 -9.96 -6.51 -3.67
CA THR A 305 -11.18 -6.06 -2.98
C THR A 305 -11.67 -4.73 -3.56
N CYS A 306 -10.75 -3.81 -3.84
CA CYS A 306 -11.07 -2.49 -4.39
C CYS A 306 -11.70 -2.56 -5.79
N THR A 307 -11.33 -3.57 -6.58
CA THR A 307 -11.82 -3.74 -7.95
C THR A 307 -13.09 -4.57 -8.05
N GLY A 308 -13.58 -5.15 -6.95
CA GLY A 308 -14.85 -5.87 -6.86
C GLY A 308 -14.73 -7.38 -6.61
N TYR A 309 -13.54 -7.90 -6.30
CA TYR A 309 -13.37 -9.31 -5.93
C TYR A 309 -14.16 -9.64 -4.65
N PRO A 310 -14.82 -10.82 -4.55
CA PRO A 310 -14.70 -11.99 -5.43
C PRO A 310 -15.58 -12.00 -6.68
N ASP A 311 -16.51 -11.05 -6.80
CA ASP A 311 -17.50 -11.03 -7.89
C ASP A 311 -16.90 -10.55 -9.22
N VAL A 312 -15.87 -9.70 -9.14
CA VAL A 312 -15.14 -9.16 -10.31
C VAL A 312 -13.65 -9.46 -10.18
N ALA A 313 -13.10 -10.19 -11.15
CA ALA A 313 -11.68 -10.51 -11.23
C ALA A 313 -10.93 -9.49 -12.09
N ARG A 314 -10.63 -8.31 -11.53
CA ARG A 314 -9.88 -7.23 -12.22
C ARG A 314 -8.70 -6.79 -11.38
N THR A 315 -7.54 -6.64 -11.99
CA THR A 315 -6.31 -6.17 -11.32
C THR A 315 -6.04 -4.70 -11.65
N PRO A 316 -5.55 -3.89 -10.69
CA PRO A 316 -5.04 -2.56 -11.01
C PRO A 316 -3.87 -2.58 -11.99
N ASN A 317 -3.65 -1.48 -12.70
CA ASN A 317 -2.62 -1.35 -13.73
C ASN A 317 -1.27 -0.94 -13.13
N VAL A 318 -1.29 -0.09 -12.09
CA VAL A 318 -0.09 0.47 -11.47
C VAL A 318 -0.23 0.38 -9.95
N HIS A 319 0.77 -0.20 -9.30
CA HIS A 319 0.92 -0.21 -7.84
C HIS A 319 2.11 0.68 -7.47
N VAL A 320 1.83 1.82 -6.84
CA VAL A 320 2.88 2.66 -6.23
C VAL A 320 3.21 2.06 -4.88
N VAL A 321 4.47 1.73 -4.63
CA VAL A 321 4.94 1.13 -3.37
C VAL A 321 6.19 1.80 -2.83
N GLY A 322 6.34 1.79 -1.51
CA GLY A 322 7.58 2.20 -0.85
C GLY A 322 8.69 1.17 -1.07
N LYS A 323 9.95 1.61 -1.01
CA LYS A 323 11.11 0.71 -1.16
C LYS A 323 11.25 -0.32 -0.03
N ASP A 324 10.63 -0.03 1.10
CA ASP A 324 10.67 -0.79 2.35
C ASP A 324 9.79 -2.04 2.29
N ILE A 325 8.64 -1.96 1.62
CA ILE A 325 7.72 -3.09 1.41
C ILE A 325 8.02 -3.88 0.13
N PHE A 326 9.15 -3.58 -0.51
CA PHE A 326 9.64 -4.28 -1.69
C PHE A 326 10.63 -5.41 -1.33
N LYS A 327 11.21 -5.35 -0.14
CA LYS A 327 12.30 -6.24 0.29
C LYS A 327 11.80 -7.51 0.96
#